data_AF-A0A947RGR3-F1
#
_entry.id   AF-A0A947RGR3-F1
#
_cell.length_a   1.000
_cell.length_b   1.000
_cell.length_c   1.000
_cell.angle_alpha   90.00
_cell.angle_beta   90.00
_cell.angle_gamma   90.00
#
_symmetry.space_group_name_H-M   'P 1'
#
loop_
_entity.id
_entity.type
_entity.pdbx_description
1 polymer ?
#
loop_
_entity_poly.entity_id
_entity_poly.type
_entity_poly.pdbx_seq_one_letter_code
_entity_poly.pdbx_strand_id
1 'polypeptide(L)'
;RGTKVIGARCFLPLSDNPKLPAIFGTRHRAAVGMTEVSDSIVVVVSEERGEVSIAHRGTIAKNLKPDTVRDQLKSIVFPKTATSSKLPSEEEVA
;
A
#
# COMPACT_ATOMS: atom_id res chain seq x y z
N ARG A 1 -8.60 9.98 13.18
CA ARG A 1 -8.74 8.61 12.62
C ARG A 1 -9.99 8.56 11.75
N GLY A 2 -10.03 7.71 10.73
CA GLY A 2 -11.05 7.74 9.68
C GLY A 2 -10.62 8.63 8.50
N THR A 3 -11.54 9.40 7.93
CA THR A 3 -11.34 10.22 6.72
C THR A 3 -10.61 11.56 6.95
N LYS A 4 -9.82 11.68 8.04
CA LYS A 4 -9.16 12.93 8.46
C LYS A 4 -7.65 12.77 8.55
N VAL A 5 -6.93 13.82 8.17
CA VAL A 5 -5.49 13.95 8.44
C VAL A 5 -5.29 14.14 9.95
N ILE A 6 -4.50 13.26 10.57
CA ILE A 6 -4.27 13.25 12.02
C ILE A 6 -2.97 13.95 12.44
N GLY A 7 -2.05 14.18 11.49
CA GLY A 7 -0.75 14.79 11.76
C GLY A 7 0.05 14.99 10.48
N ALA A 8 1.09 15.81 10.57
CA ALA A 8 2.06 16.08 9.52
C ALA A 8 3.45 16.28 10.16
N ARG A 9 4.52 16.12 9.37
CA ARG A 9 5.92 16.14 9.87
C ARG A 9 6.18 15.13 11.01
N CYS A 10 5.51 14.00 10.98
CA CYS A 10 5.69 12.93 11.96
C CYS A 10 7.04 12.24 11.75
N PHE A 11 7.72 11.91 12.85
CA PHE A 11 8.86 11.00 12.82
C PHE A 11 8.36 9.56 12.70
N LEU A 12 8.90 8.83 11.74
CA LEU A 12 8.57 7.43 11.47
C LEU A 12 9.83 6.57 11.63
N PRO A 13 9.69 5.30 12.04
CA PRO A 13 10.82 4.38 12.13
C PRO A 13 11.41 4.14 10.73
N LEU A 14 12.74 4.10 10.63
CA LEU A 14 13.44 3.77 9.40
C LEU A 14 13.73 2.27 9.36
N SER A 15 13.62 1.67 8.18
CA SER A 15 14.04 0.28 7.98
C SER A 15 15.58 0.19 7.93
N ASP A 16 16.12 -0.72 8.73
CA ASP A 16 17.54 -1.11 8.74
C ASP A 16 17.85 -2.22 7.73
N ASN A 17 16.89 -2.60 6.89
CA ASN A 17 17.05 -3.69 5.94
C ASN A 17 18.16 -3.37 4.91
N PRO A 18 19.28 -4.11 4.92
CA PRO A 18 20.41 -3.85 4.02
C PRO A 18 20.10 -4.20 2.56
N LYS A 19 19.00 -4.94 2.30
CA LYS A 19 18.56 -5.31 0.95
C LYS A 19 17.84 -4.16 0.24
N LEU A 20 17.51 -3.08 0.93
CA LEU A 20 16.90 -1.91 0.30
C LEU A 20 17.92 -1.25 -0.65
N PRO A 21 17.51 -0.88 -1.88
CA PRO A 21 18.36 -0.17 -2.83
C PRO A 21 19.05 1.04 -2.19
N ALA A 22 20.34 1.24 -2.47
CA ALA A 22 21.12 2.37 -1.94
C ALA A 22 20.52 3.73 -2.33
N ILE A 23 19.81 3.77 -3.46
CA ILE A 23 19.11 4.94 -3.99
C ILE A 23 17.88 5.33 -3.16
N PHE A 24 17.43 4.48 -2.23
CA PHE A 24 16.33 4.81 -1.33
C PHE A 24 16.80 5.73 -0.21
N GLY A 25 16.42 7.00 -0.35
CA GLY A 25 16.55 8.00 0.70
C GLY A 25 15.61 7.77 1.89
N THR A 26 15.64 8.71 2.84
CA THR A 26 14.95 8.60 4.15
C THR A 26 13.45 8.37 4.04
N ARG A 27 12.75 8.98 3.08
CA ARG A 27 11.30 8.76 2.86
C ARG A 27 10.97 7.31 2.51
N HIS A 28 11.76 6.69 1.64
CA HIS A 28 11.54 5.30 1.24
C HIS A 28 11.83 4.37 2.42
N ARG A 29 12.91 4.62 3.17
CA ARG A 29 13.26 3.83 4.36
C ARG A 29 12.23 3.98 5.48
N ALA A 30 11.71 5.18 5.70
CA ALA A 30 10.63 5.45 6.64
C ALA A 30 9.33 4.74 6.26
N ALA A 31 9.02 4.71 4.95
CA ALA A 31 7.85 4.00 4.47
C ALA A 31 7.98 2.50 4.69
N VAL A 32 9.11 1.89 4.35
CA VAL A 32 9.34 0.47 4.63
C VAL A 32 9.29 0.22 6.15
N GLY A 33 10.05 0.98 6.94
CA GLY A 33 10.14 0.82 8.40
C GLY A 33 8.78 0.93 9.10
N MET A 34 7.96 1.92 8.73
CA MET A 34 6.61 2.05 9.28
C MET A 34 5.73 0.82 8.97
N THR A 35 5.90 0.23 7.79
CA THR A 35 5.14 -0.96 7.36
C THR A 35 5.74 -2.28 7.82
N GLU A 36 6.94 -2.28 8.39
CA GLU A 36 7.53 -3.45 9.06
C GLU A 36 6.90 -3.64 10.46
N VAL A 37 6.58 -2.53 11.13
CA VAL A 37 6.03 -2.53 12.51
C VAL A 37 4.53 -2.29 12.58
N SER A 38 3.85 -2.12 11.44
CA SER A 38 2.40 -1.93 11.37
C SER A 38 1.82 -2.45 10.06
N ASP A 39 0.50 -2.62 10.04
CA ASP A 39 -0.28 -2.95 8.84
C ASP A 39 -0.53 -1.75 7.91
N SER A 40 0.15 -0.63 8.16
CA SER A 40 0.00 0.60 7.39
C SER A 40 0.29 0.39 5.90
N ILE A 41 -0.27 1.26 5.09
CA ILE A 41 0.05 1.42 3.67
C ILE A 41 0.64 2.81 3.53
N VAL A 42 1.84 2.90 2.97
CA VAL A 42 2.56 4.18 2.84
C VAL A 42 2.83 4.45 1.37
N VAL A 43 2.33 5.58 0.88
CA VAL A 43 2.63 6.09 -0.47
C VAL A 43 3.79 7.07 -0.35
N VAL A 44 4.80 6.90 -1.19
CA VAL A 44 5.98 7.75 -1.24
C VAL A 44 6.13 8.34 -2.63
N VAL A 45 6.42 9.63 -2.70
CA VAL A 45 6.90 10.29 -3.92
C VAL A 45 8.37 10.59 -3.74
N SER A 46 9.19 10.12 -4.69
CA SER A 46 10.60 10.47 -4.76
C SER A 46 10.76 11.94 -5.12
N GLU A 47 11.45 12.73 -4.30
CA GLU A 47 11.74 14.13 -4.63
C GLU A 47 12.74 14.27 -5.76
N GLU A 48 13.68 13.33 -5.86
CA GLU A 48 14.72 13.37 -6.89
C GLU A 48 14.19 13.01 -8.27
N ARG A 49 13.17 12.12 -8.33
CA ARG A 49 12.74 11.50 -9.60
C ARG A 49 11.27 11.71 -9.93
N GLY A 50 10.46 12.17 -8.98
CA GLY A 50 9.01 12.24 -9.12
C GLY A 50 8.30 10.88 -9.17
N GLU A 51 9.03 9.77 -8.98
CA GLU A 51 8.47 8.42 -9.02
C GLU A 51 7.60 8.14 -7.79
N VAL A 52 6.45 7.49 -8.01
CA VAL A 52 5.55 7.06 -6.93
C VAL A 52 5.83 5.61 -6.57
N SER A 53 5.89 5.33 -5.27
CA SER A 53 6.08 4.00 -4.71
C SER A 53 5.03 3.73 -3.62
N ILE A 54 4.66 2.46 -3.43
CA ILE A 54 3.82 2.01 -2.32
C ILE A 54 4.61 1.03 -1.48
N ALA A 55 4.70 1.27 -0.18
CA ALA A 55 5.20 0.33 0.81
C ALA A 55 4.03 -0.31 1.58
N HIS A 56 4.12 -1.62 1.78
CA HIS A 56 3.18 -2.40 2.58
C HIS A 56 3.85 -3.69 3.07
N ARG A 57 3.63 -4.05 4.35
CA ARG A 57 4.17 -5.26 5.00
C ARG A 57 5.68 -5.44 4.78
N GLY A 58 6.46 -4.38 4.96
CA GLY A 58 7.93 -4.38 4.80
C GLY A 58 8.43 -4.55 3.36
N THR A 59 7.54 -4.52 2.37
CA THR A 59 7.90 -4.56 0.94
C THR A 59 7.57 -3.23 0.28
N ILE A 60 8.25 -2.89 -0.81
CA ILE A 60 8.02 -1.66 -1.55
C ILE A 60 7.95 -1.91 -3.06
N ALA A 61 6.84 -1.51 -3.66
CA ALA A 61 6.65 -1.48 -5.10
C ALA A 61 7.02 -0.08 -5.61
N LYS A 62 8.02 -0.01 -6.49
CA LYS A 62 8.61 1.25 -6.99
C LYS A 62 8.14 1.60 -8.40
N ASN A 63 8.26 2.88 -8.75
CA ASN A 63 8.03 3.41 -10.10
C ASN A 63 6.64 2.99 -10.66
N LEU A 64 5.61 3.23 -9.87
CA LEU A 64 4.24 2.89 -10.21
C LEU A 64 3.60 3.99 -11.05
N LYS A 65 2.83 3.59 -12.06
CA LYS A 65 1.98 4.50 -12.82
C LYS A 65 0.78 4.93 -11.96
N PRO A 66 0.21 6.13 -12.20
CA PRO A 66 -0.92 6.64 -11.42
C PRO A 66 -2.12 5.68 -11.33
N ASP A 67 -2.45 5.00 -12.42
CA ASP A 67 -3.56 4.03 -12.43
C ASP A 67 -3.23 2.79 -11.60
N THR A 68 -2.00 2.28 -11.69
CA THR A 68 -1.53 1.16 -10.87
C THR A 68 -1.56 1.50 -9.38
N VAL A 69 -1.17 2.73 -9.00
CA VAL A 69 -1.26 3.21 -7.62
C VAL A 69 -2.71 3.18 -7.14
N ARG A 70 -3.63 3.70 -7.96
CA ARG A 70 -5.07 3.74 -7.63
C ARG A 70 -5.63 2.32 -7.46
N ASP A 71 -5.29 1.40 -8.36
CA ASP A 71 -5.81 0.03 -8.33
C ASP A 71 -5.24 -0.76 -7.15
N GLN A 72 -3.95 -0.60 -6.84
CA GLN A 72 -3.33 -1.20 -5.66
C GLN A 72 -3.93 -0.66 -4.36
N LEU A 73 -4.12 0.66 -4.25
CA LEU A 73 -4.75 1.23 -3.06
C LEU A 73 -6.18 0.74 -2.88
N LYS A 74 -6.96 0.66 -3.97
CA LYS A 74 -8.31 0.12 -3.92
C LYS A 74 -8.33 -1.33 -3.45
N SER A 75 -7.45 -2.18 -3.98
CA SER A 75 -7.44 -3.60 -3.63
C SER A 75 -7.02 -3.86 -2.19
N ILE A 76 -6.07 -3.07 -1.66
CA ILE A 76 -5.58 -3.25 -0.29
C ILE A 76 -6.55 -2.63 0.73
N VAL A 77 -7.08 -1.43 0.47
CA VAL A 77 -7.95 -0.70 1.42
C VAL A 77 -9.40 -1.19 1.37
N PHE A 78 -9.88 -1.59 0.20
CA PHE A 78 -11.25 -2.09 -0.02
C PHE A 78 -11.19 -3.50 -0.59
N PRO A 79 -10.75 -4.50 0.19
CA PRO A 79 -10.78 -5.88 -0.27
C PRO A 79 -12.21 -6.22 -0.68
N LYS A 80 -12.39 -6.74 -1.90
CA LYS A 80 -13.69 -7.27 -2.32
C LYS A 80 -14.05 -8.37 -1.34
N THR A 81 -15.00 -8.09 -0.45
CA THR A 81 -15.58 -9.10 0.42
C THR A 81 -16.08 -10.22 -0.48
N ALA A 82 -15.55 -11.43 -0.31
CA ALA A 82 -15.98 -12.56 -1.10
C ALA A 82 -17.48 -12.78 -0.82
N THR A 83 -18.30 -12.59 -1.85
CA THR A 83 -19.68 -13.06 -1.83
C THR A 83 -19.64 -14.58 -1.80
N SER A 84 -19.74 -15.14 -0.61
CA SER A 84 -20.13 -16.53 -0.37
C SER A 84 -21.64 -16.64 -0.56
N SER A 85 -22.08 -17.24 -1.66
CA SER A 85 -23.17 -18.24 -1.65
C SER A 85 -23.36 -18.85 -3.03
N LYS A 86 -23.07 -20.15 -3.16
CA LYS A 86 -23.78 -21.03 -4.08
C LYS A 86 -25.28 -20.99 -3.72
N LEU A 87 -26.16 -21.07 -4.72
CA LEU A 87 -27.34 -21.92 -4.62
C LEU A 87 -27.41 -22.88 -5.82
N PRO A 88 -27.81 -24.14 -5.60
CA PRO A 88 -28.06 -25.15 -6.63
C PRO A 88 -29.35 -24.87 -7.40
N SER A 89 -29.47 -25.54 -8.55
CA SER A 89 -30.60 -25.64 -9.47
C SER A 89 -31.95 -25.86 -8.79
N GLU A 90 -32.99 -25.11 -9.19
CA GLU A 90 -34.36 -25.59 -9.41
C GLU A 90 -35.01 -24.80 -10.56
N GLU A 91 -35.57 -25.55 -11.51
CA GLU A 91 -36.60 -25.19 -12.49
C GLU A 91 -36.23 -24.30 -13.69
N GLU A 92 -35.64 -24.98 -14.68
CA GLU A 92 -35.88 -24.70 -16.09
C GLU A 92 -37.41 -24.71 -16.33
N VAL A 93 -37.97 -23.51 -16.44
CA VAL A 93 -39.39 -23.20 -16.57
C VAL A 93 -40.00 -23.98 -17.75
N ALA A 94 -40.90 -24.91 -17.42
CA ALA A 94 -41.90 -25.48 -18.33
C ALA A 94 -43.19 -24.65 -18.29
#